data_AF-A0A658NMK3-F1
#
_entry.id   AF-A0A658NMK3-F1
#
_cell.length_a   1.000
_cell.length_b   1.000
_cell.length_c   1.000
_cell.angle_alpha   90.00
_cell.angle_beta   90.00
_cell.angle_gamma   90.00
#
_symmetry.space_group_name_H-M   'P 1'
#
loop_
_entity.id
_entity.type
_entity.pdbx_description
1 polymer ?
#
loop_
_entity_poly.entity_id
_entity_poly.type
_entity_poly.pdbx_seq_one_letter_code
_entity_poly.pdbx_strand_id
1 'polypeptide(L)'
;LLLRLQQLMESHGIRLVPIKGPVLARLAYGDVALRQFEDLDLIVRRPDLVCAVDLLERDGFGLRELSNAVDRPRYLATLQNWSMEKPGSP
;
A
#
# COMPACT_ATOMS: atom_id res chain seq x y z
N LEU A 1 -9.55 -3.15 5.88
CA LEU A 1 -8.42 -3.34 4.94
C LEU A 1 -7.08 -2.90 5.53
N LEU A 2 -6.92 -1.63 5.95
CA LEU A 2 -5.66 -1.09 6.49
C LEU A 2 -5.01 -1.94 7.59
N LEU A 3 -5.75 -2.29 8.65
CA LEU A 3 -5.22 -3.10 9.77
C LEU A 3 -4.69 -4.46 9.30
N ARG A 4 -5.40 -5.11 8.36
CA ARG A 4 -4.98 -6.39 7.78
C ARG A 4 -3.68 -6.24 6.98
N LEU A 5 -3.54 -5.16 6.20
CA LEU A 5 -2.31 -4.86 5.46
C LEU A 5 -1.15 -4.57 6.40
N GLN A 6 -1.38 -3.83 7.49
CA GLN A 6 -0.34 -3.60 8.50
C GLN A 6 0.12 -4.91 9.14
N GLN A 7 -0.81 -5.77 9.55
CA GLN A 7 -0.48 -7.09 10.11
C GLN A 7 0.30 -7.99 9.14
N LEU A 8 -0.12 -8.02 7.86
CA LEU A 8 0.57 -8.76 6.81
C LEU A 8 2.02 -8.29 6.62
N MET A 9 2.23 -6.97 6.62
CA MET A 9 3.57 -6.39 6.43
C MET A 9 4.45 -6.59 7.67
N GLU A 10 3.89 -6.37 8.85
CA GLU A 10 4.57 -6.56 10.13
C GLU A 10 5.05 -8.01 10.32
N SER A 11 4.24 -9.00 9.91
CA SER A 11 4.65 -10.41 9.98
C SER A 11 5.85 -10.75 9.07
N HIS A 12 6.17 -9.89 8.11
CA HIS A 12 7.32 -10.00 7.22
C HIS A 12 8.43 -9.00 7.55
N GLY A 13 8.35 -8.31 8.70
CA GLY A 13 9.36 -7.34 9.14
C GLY A 13 9.34 -6.02 8.36
N ILE A 14 8.29 -5.77 7.58
CA ILE A 14 8.13 -4.56 6.78
C ILE A 14 7.30 -3.55 7.57
N ARG A 15 7.88 -2.38 7.83
CA ARG A 15 7.14 -1.28 8.44
C ARG A 15 6.33 -0.55 7.37
N LEU A 16 5.01 -0.56 7.52
CA LEU A 16 4.07 0.13 6.67
C LEU A 16 3.37 1.26 7.43
N VAL A 17 3.48 2.49 6.93
CA VAL A 17 2.96 3.71 7.58
C VAL A 17 1.85 4.31 6.72
N PRO A 18 0.59 4.35 7.19
CA PRO A 18 -0.48 5.03 6.47
C PRO A 18 -0.32 6.55 6.54
N ILE A 19 -0.64 7.24 5.44
CA ILE A 19 -0.55 8.71 5.33
C ILE A 19 -1.91 9.30 4.96
N LYS A 20 -2.09 10.59 5.24
CA LYS A 20 -3.30 11.36 4.95
C LYS A 20 -4.54 10.82 5.66
N GLY A 21 -5.46 10.22 4.92
CA GLY A 21 -6.83 9.90 5.33
C GLY A 21 -6.92 9.21 6.69
N PRO A 22 -6.20 8.11 6.93
CA PRO A 22 -6.21 7.42 8.21
C PRO A 22 -5.70 8.27 9.38
N VAL A 23 -4.65 9.07 9.17
CA VAL A 23 -4.09 9.94 10.21
C VAL A 23 -5.08 11.07 10.54
N LEU A 24 -5.66 11.70 9.50
CA LEU A 24 -6.64 12.76 9.65
C LEU A 24 -7.95 12.25 10.28
N ALA A 25 -8.41 11.04 9.95
CA ALA A 25 -9.60 10.47 10.55
C ALA A 25 -9.39 10.12 12.03
N ARG A 26 -8.21 9.61 12.40
CA ARG A 26 -7.87 9.44 13.81
C ARG A 26 -7.92 10.77 14.57
N LEU A 27 -7.37 11.83 13.98
CA LEU A 27 -7.34 13.15 14.60
C LEU A 27 -8.73 13.80 14.69
N ALA A 28 -9.57 13.64 13.66
CA ALA A 28 -10.88 14.28 13.58
C ALA A 28 -11.99 13.50 14.31
N TYR A 29 -11.94 12.17 14.28
CA TYR A 29 -13.03 11.30 14.74
C TYR A 29 -12.64 10.38 15.89
N GLY A 30 -11.36 10.34 16.29
CA GLY A 30 -10.84 9.42 17.33
C GLY A 30 -10.66 7.98 16.85
N ASP A 31 -11.34 7.58 15.80
CA ASP A 31 -11.24 6.25 15.18
C ASP A 31 -11.21 6.34 13.64
N VAL A 32 -10.28 5.59 13.04
CA VAL A 32 -10.08 5.51 11.59
C VAL A 32 -11.23 4.78 10.91
N ALA A 33 -11.94 3.89 11.62
CA ALA A 33 -13.08 3.15 11.08
C ALA A 33 -14.30 4.04 10.78
N LEU A 34 -14.34 5.27 11.30
CA LEU A 34 -15.47 6.20 11.16
C LEU A 34 -15.45 6.99 9.85
N ARG A 35 -14.44 6.79 9.00
CA ARG A 35 -14.36 7.39 7.66
C ARG A 35 -14.12 6.31 6.62
N GLN A 36 -14.95 6.29 5.58
CA GLN A 36 -14.68 5.51 4.38
C GLN A 36 -13.58 6.20 3.56
N PHE A 37 -12.66 5.41 3.01
CA PHE A 37 -11.60 5.87 2.13
C PHE A 37 -11.69 5.11 0.82
N GLU A 38 -11.66 5.84 -0.30
CA GLU A 38 -11.63 5.25 -1.64
C GLU A 38 -10.22 4.71 -1.98
N ASP A 39 -9.18 5.31 -1.40
CA ASP A 39 -7.78 4.93 -1.56
C ASP A 39 -7.02 4.88 -0.22
N LEU A 40 -5.83 4.26 -0.25
CA LEU A 40 -4.92 4.21 0.89
C LEU A 40 -3.51 4.58 0.44
N ASP A 41 -3.01 5.71 0.94
CA ASP A 41 -1.60 6.08 0.79
C ASP A 41 -0.75 5.41 1.87
N LEU A 42 0.22 4.60 1.47
CA LEU A 42 1.08 3.83 2.36
C LEU A 42 2.56 4.12 2.05
N ILE A 43 3.36 4.37 3.08
CA ILE A 43 4.82 4.48 2.96
C ILE A 43 5.49 3.22 3.52
N VAL A 44 6.47 2.72 2.78
CA VAL A 44 7.42 1.68 3.19
C VAL A 44 8.84 2.21 3.04
N ARG A 45 9.81 1.59 3.72
CA ARG A 45 11.22 1.94 3.49
C ARG A 45 11.65 1.47 2.11
N ARG A 46 12.50 2.25 1.46
CA ARG A 46 13.03 1.94 0.11
C ARG A 46 13.60 0.52 -0.04
N PRO A 47 14.38 -0.04 0.93
CA PRO A 47 14.90 -1.40 0.82
C PRO A 47 13.80 -2.47 0.88
N ASP A 48 12.69 -2.18 1.55
CA ASP A 48 11.60 -3.12 1.78
C ASP A 48 10.58 -3.10 0.64
N LEU A 49 10.72 -2.16 -0.30
CA LEU A 49 9.72 -1.87 -1.31
C LEU A 49 9.39 -3.07 -2.21
N VAL A 50 10.41 -3.73 -2.74
CA VAL A 50 10.22 -4.86 -3.66
C VAL A 50 9.45 -5.98 -2.95
N CYS A 51 9.86 -6.30 -1.71
CA CYS A 51 9.18 -7.30 -0.90
C CYS A 51 7.73 -6.90 -0.57
N ALA A 52 7.49 -5.62 -0.26
CA ALA A 52 6.15 -5.13 0.01
C ALA A 52 5.22 -5.27 -1.21
N VAL A 53 5.71 -4.93 -2.42
CA VAL A 53 4.96 -5.10 -3.67
C VAL A 53 4.65 -6.58 -3.91
N ASP A 54 5.65 -7.47 -3.78
CA ASP A 54 5.46 -8.91 -3.96
C ASP A 54 4.40 -9.49 -3.01
N LEU A 55 4.36 -9.02 -1.76
CA LEU A 55 3.34 -9.43 -0.78
C LEU A 55 1.94 -8.93 -1.15
N LEU A 56 1.82 -7.68 -1.61
CA LEU A 56 0.53 -7.14 -2.09
C LEU A 56 0.04 -7.91 -3.32
N GLU A 57 0.93 -8.25 -4.25
CA GLU A 57 0.58 -9.05 -5.43
C GLU A 57 0.09 -10.45 -5.07
N ARG A 58 0.76 -11.12 -4.12
CA ARG A 58 0.30 -12.42 -3.59
C ARG A 58 -1.05 -12.32 -2.88
N ASP A 59 -1.36 -11.16 -2.30
CA ASP A 59 -2.67 -10.88 -1.71
C ASP A 59 -3.74 -10.51 -2.76
N GLY A 60 -3.37 -10.40 -4.04
CA GLY A 60 -4.28 -10.18 -5.16
C GLY A 60 -4.38 -8.72 -5.63
N PHE A 61 -3.46 -7.85 -5.21
CA PHE A 61 -3.33 -6.52 -5.77
C PHE A 61 -2.54 -6.55 -7.09
N GLY A 62 -2.95 -5.79 -8.09
CA GLY A 62 -2.22 -5.57 -9.33
C GLY A 62 -1.71 -4.13 -9.41
N LEU A 63 -0.55 -3.92 -10.03
CA LEU A 63 -0.05 -2.58 -10.32
C LEU A 63 -0.88 -1.94 -11.45
N ARG A 64 -1.42 -0.73 -11.20
CA ARG A 64 -2.29 0.00 -12.14
C ARG A 64 -1.54 0.56 -13.37
N GLU A 65 -0.26 0.92 -13.21
CA GLU A 65 0.47 1.73 -14.20
C GLU A 65 1.70 1.05 -14.86
N LEU A 66 1.89 -0.26 -14.66
CA LEU A 66 2.99 -0.97 -15.31
C LEU A 66 2.56 -1.51 -16.67
N SER A 67 3.15 -0.97 -17.74
CA SER A 67 3.10 -1.63 -19.04
C SER A 67 4.02 -2.86 -19.03
N ASN A 68 3.65 -3.90 -19.79
CA ASN A 68 4.42 -5.16 -19.87
C ASN A 68 5.87 -4.98 -20.36
N ALA A 69 6.22 -3.80 -20.91
CA ALA A 69 7.54 -3.50 -21.44
C ALA A 69 8.50 -2.85 -20.42
N VAL A 70 8.06 -2.60 -19.19
CA VAL A 70 8.85 -1.88 -18.18
C VAL A 70 9.66 -2.84 -17.30
N ASP A 71 10.95 -2.55 -17.16
CA ASP A 71 11.85 -3.19 -16.20
C ASP A 71 11.38 -2.90 -14.76
N ARG A 72 10.76 -3.89 -14.11
CA ARG A 72 10.10 -3.80 -12.80
C ARG A 72 11.05 -3.33 -11.68
N PRO A 73 12.21 -3.98 -11.45
CA PRO A 73 13.17 -3.51 -10.45
C PRO A 73 13.59 -2.06 -10.68
N ARG A 74 13.82 -1.68 -11.95
CA ARG A 74 14.20 -0.31 -12.30
C ARG A 74 13.07 0.69 -12.06
N TYR A 75 11.82 0.32 -12.36
CA TYR A 75 10.63 1.15 -12.15
C TYR A 75 10.36 1.38 -10.67
N LEU A 76 10.37 0.32 -9.85
CA LEU A 76 10.20 0.42 -8.40
C LEU A 76 11.35 1.22 -7.75
N ALA A 77 12.55 1.20 -8.33
CA ALA A 77 13.67 2.01 -7.84
C ALA A 77 13.54 3.52 -8.13
N THR A 78 12.56 3.98 -8.91
CA THR A 78 12.45 5.41 -9.30
C THR A 78 11.85 6.33 -8.23
N LEU A 79 11.32 5.81 -7.11
CA LEU A 79 10.56 6.58 -6.10
C LEU A 79 9.36 7.37 -6.65
N GLN A 80 8.85 7.00 -7.82
CA GLN A 80 7.58 7.57 -8.29
C GLN A 80 6.43 7.08 -7.40
N ASN A 81 5.34 7.85 -7.35
CA ASN A 81 4.11 7.35 -6.74
C ASN A 81 3.56 6.23 -7.64
N TRP A 82 3.19 5.09 -7.07
CA TRP A 82 2.52 4.01 -7.81
C TRP A 82 1.24 3.61 -7.10
N SER A 83 0.24 3.21 -7.88
CA SER A 83 -1.05 2.74 -7.39
C SER A 83 -1.20 1.25 -7.63
N MET A 84 -1.73 0.54 -6.63
CA MET A 84 -2.13 -0.86 -6.76
C MET A 84 -3.63 -1.01 -6.52
N GLU A 85 -4.27 -1.90 -7.26
CA GLU A 85 -5.70 -2.18 -7.19
C GLU A 85 -5.97 -3.65 -6.93
N LYS A 86 -7.02 -3.93 -6.15
CA LYS A 86 -7.49 -5.30 -5.97
C LYS A 86 -8.89 -5.43 -6.56
N PRO A 87 -9.06 -6.16 -7.68
CA PRO A 87 -10.37 -6.36 -8.30
C PRO A 87 -11.37 -6.98 -7.32
N GLY A 88 -12.59 -6.44 -7.26
CA GLY A 88 -13.67 -6.99 -6.43
C GLY A 88 -13.54 -6.75 -4.93
N SER A 89 -12.65 -5.84 -4.49
CA SER A 89 -12.75 -5.27 -3.14
C SER A 89 -13.84 -4.19 -3.12
N PRO A 90 -14.65 -4.08 -2.04
CA PRO A 90 -15.73 -3.10 -1.94
C PRO A 90 -15.24 -1.66 -2.02
#